data_AF-A0A968BTA9-F1
#
_entry.id   AF-A0A968BTA9-F1
#
_cell.length_a   1.000
_cell.length_b   1.000
_cell.length_c   1.000
_cell.angle_alpha   90.00
_cell.angle_beta   90.00
_cell.angle_gamma   90.00
#
_symmetry.space_group_name_H-M   'P 1'
#
loop_
_entity.id
_entity.type
_entity.pdbx_description
1 polymer ?
#
loop_
_entity_poly.entity_id
_entity_poly.type
_entity_poly.pdbx_seq_one_letter_code
_entity_poly.pdbx_strand_id
1 'polypeptide(L)'
;MATALSILRHRATTDRFDDLGGMARRLPVVTMGLVIGGLALAGFPLTAGFPTRWAVYRAMSGEETVWIFLLLASSAGIIIGLLRGVSAMLGSEPRKDVARQPLLASVLVVLLAVVVILLGVFPQLFLEPVSRAAQAFALF
;
A
#
# COMPACT_ATOMS: atom_id res chain seq x y z
N MET A 1 4.95 -0.79 -1.22
CA MET A 1 4.51 -2.20 -1.08
C MET A 1 5.37 -3.17 -1.89
N ALA A 2 5.39 -3.13 -3.23
CA ALA A 2 6.11 -4.14 -4.04
C ALA A 2 7.60 -4.28 -3.67
N THR A 3 8.33 -3.17 -3.54
CA THR A 3 9.74 -3.16 -3.11
C THR A 3 9.91 -3.75 -1.72
N ALA A 4 9.04 -3.37 -0.78
CA ALA A 4 9.08 -3.89 0.59
C ALA A 4 8.81 -5.40 0.64
N LEU A 5 7.82 -5.87 -0.14
CA LEU A 5 7.49 -7.28 -0.25
C LEU A 5 8.63 -8.07 -0.92
N SER A 6 9.26 -7.52 -1.96
CA SER A 6 10.43 -8.14 -2.60
C SER A 6 11.58 -8.33 -1.61
N ILE A 7 11.89 -7.32 -0.80
CA ILE A 7 12.91 -7.41 0.25
C ILE A 7 12.52 -8.44 1.32
N LEU A 8 11.25 -8.49 1.71
CA LEU A 8 10.74 -9.49 2.66
C LEU A 8 10.88 -10.90 2.09
N ARG A 9 10.48 -11.15 0.85
CA ARG A 9 10.58 -12.46 0.19
C ARG A 9 12.03 -12.91 -0.02
N HIS A 10 12.96 -11.98 -0.22
CA HIS A 10 14.38 -12.31 -0.33
C HIS A 10 15.02 -12.66 1.02
N ARG A 11 14.37 -12.28 2.12
CA ARG A 11 14.83 -12.51 3.50
C ARG A 11 14.05 -13.60 4.22
N ALA A 12 12.83 -13.86 3.78
CA ALA A 12 11.97 -14.92 4.27
C ALA A 12 12.26 -16.19 3.46
N THR A 13 12.45 -17.30 4.16
CA THR A 13 12.66 -18.61 3.55
C THR A 13 11.39 -19.14 2.89
N THR A 14 10.21 -18.62 3.27
CA THR A 14 8.90 -19.03 2.74
C THR A 14 7.94 -17.83 2.65
N ASP A 15 6.89 -17.97 1.83
CA ASP A 15 5.79 -16.99 1.71
C ASP A 15 4.67 -17.25 2.75
N ARG A 16 4.86 -18.17 3.71
CA ARG A 16 3.85 -18.51 4.73
C ARG A 16 3.89 -17.49 5.87
N PHE A 17 2.71 -17.06 6.33
CA PHE A 17 2.59 -16.16 7.49
C PHE A 17 3.28 -16.71 8.75
N ASP A 18 3.24 -18.02 8.95
CA ASP A 18 3.84 -18.72 10.09
C ASP A 18 5.35 -18.44 10.21
N ASP A 19 6.03 -18.23 9.09
CA ASP A 19 7.48 -18.00 9.03
C ASP A 19 7.85 -16.50 9.04
N LEU A 20 6.88 -15.59 9.13
CA LEU A 20 7.18 -14.15 9.12
C LEU A 20 7.52 -13.59 10.52
N GLY A 21 7.38 -14.40 11.57
CA GLY A 21 7.59 -14.01 12.97
C GLY A 21 8.90 -13.23 13.21
N GLY A 22 8.81 -12.13 13.97
CA GLY A 22 9.95 -11.30 14.35
C GLY A 22 10.57 -10.45 13.23
N MET A 23 10.12 -10.56 11.98
CA MET A 23 10.67 -9.77 10.87
C MET A 23 10.41 -8.27 11.03
N ALA A 24 9.31 -7.88 11.66
CA ALA A 24 9.01 -6.46 11.91
C ALA A 24 10.10 -5.77 12.74
N ARG A 25 10.75 -6.50 13.67
CA ARG A 25 11.82 -5.98 14.52
C ARG A 25 13.17 -5.89 13.77
N ARG A 26 13.40 -6.77 12.80
CA ARG A 26 14.64 -6.83 12.02
C ARG A 26 14.64 -5.88 10.83
N LEU A 27 13.47 -5.68 10.22
CA LEU A 27 13.26 -4.88 9.02
C LEU A 27 12.16 -3.82 9.25
N PRO A 28 12.31 -2.92 10.24
CA PRO A 28 11.23 -2.01 10.66
C PRO A 28 10.81 -1.04 9.54
N VAL A 29 11.76 -0.50 8.78
CA VAL A 29 11.45 0.45 7.70
C VAL A 29 10.82 -0.27 6.50
N VAL A 30 11.23 -1.51 6.21
CA VAL A 30 10.54 -2.34 5.19
C VAL A 30 9.10 -2.62 5.59
N THR A 31 8.87 -2.97 6.86
CA THR A 31 7.53 -3.17 7.42
C THR A 31 6.67 -1.91 7.30
N MET A 32 7.23 -0.73 7.61
CA MET A 32 6.53 0.55 7.38
C MET A 32 6.19 0.76 5.91
N GLY A 33 7.11 0.46 4.98
CA GLY A 33 6.83 0.54 3.54
C GLY A 33 5.76 -0.42 3.04
N LEU A 34 5.61 -1.57 3.70
CA LEU A 34 4.50 -2.50 3.46
C LEU A 34 3.19 -1.91 3.96
N VAL A 35 3.16 -1.33 5.17
CA VAL A 35 1.99 -0.67 5.75
C VAL A 35 1.54 0.52 4.89
N ILE A 36 2.42 1.49 4.64
CA ILE A 36 2.10 2.69 3.86
C ILE A 36 1.65 2.30 2.44
N GLY A 37 2.32 1.33 1.82
CA GLY A 37 1.92 0.85 0.51
C GLY A 37 0.59 0.09 0.51
N GLY A 38 0.31 -0.70 1.54
CA GLY A 38 -0.97 -1.41 1.70
C GLY A 38 -2.12 -0.45 1.96
N LEU A 39 -1.90 0.59 2.77
CA LEU A 39 -2.85 1.69 2.97
C LEU A 39 -3.10 2.44 1.67
N ALA A 40 -2.06 2.67 0.85
CA ALA A 40 -2.21 3.25 -0.47
C ALA A 40 -3.06 2.40 -1.42
N LEU A 41 -2.88 1.08 -1.41
CA LEU A 41 -3.72 0.15 -2.18
C LEU A 41 -5.16 0.11 -1.69
N ALA A 42 -5.37 0.18 -0.37
CA ALA A 42 -6.70 0.29 0.24
C ALA A 42 -7.33 1.68 0.05
N GLY A 43 -6.59 2.65 -0.51
CA GLY A 43 -7.03 4.02 -0.71
C GLY A 43 -7.35 4.73 0.60
N PHE A 44 -6.54 4.52 1.64
CA PHE A 44 -6.68 5.22 2.91
C PHE A 44 -6.39 6.73 2.74
N PRO A 45 -7.07 7.64 3.49
CA PRO A 45 -6.78 9.07 3.42
C PRO A 45 -5.28 9.38 3.55
N LEU A 46 -4.82 10.45 2.89
CA LEU A 46 -3.40 10.88 2.82
C LEU A 46 -2.47 9.99 1.99
N THR A 47 -3.00 8.96 1.33
CA THR A 47 -2.21 8.13 0.40
C THR A 47 -2.59 8.39 -1.05
N ALA A 48 -1.65 8.16 -1.96
CA ALA A 48 -1.86 8.35 -3.41
C ALA A 48 -3.07 7.61 -4.00
N GLY A 49 -3.54 6.52 -3.36
CA GLY A 49 -4.71 5.77 -3.85
C GLY A 49 -6.06 6.41 -3.51
N PHE A 50 -6.11 7.28 -2.50
CA PHE A 50 -7.36 7.91 -2.06
C PHE A 50 -7.96 8.88 -3.10
N PRO A 51 -7.22 9.84 -3.69
CA PRO A 51 -7.79 10.77 -4.66
C PRO A 51 -8.45 10.08 -5.86
N THR A 52 -7.83 9.00 -6.35
CA THR A 52 -8.38 8.19 -7.45
C THR A 52 -9.69 7.53 -7.06
N ARG A 53 -9.77 6.88 -5.90
CA ARG A 53 -11.01 6.24 -5.43
C ARG A 53 -12.09 7.26 -5.11
N TRP A 54 -11.72 8.40 -4.55
CA TRP A 54 -12.65 9.50 -4.28
C TRP A 54 -13.28 10.03 -5.56
N ALA A 55 -12.50 10.19 -6.63
CA ALA A 55 -13.03 10.56 -7.94
C ALA A 55 -14.04 9.53 -8.47
N VAL A 56 -13.77 8.24 -8.31
CA VAL A 56 -14.71 7.16 -8.68
C VAL A 56 -15.98 7.21 -7.84
N TYR A 57 -15.88 7.39 -6.51
CA TYR A 57 -17.06 7.52 -5.65
C TYR A 57 -17.95 8.69 -6.04
N ARG A 58 -17.36 9.82 -6.44
CA ARG A 58 -18.10 10.98 -6.94
C ARG A 58 -18.75 10.75 -8.30
N ALA A 59 -18.11 9.96 -9.18
CA ALA A 59 -18.70 9.61 -10.46
C ALA A 59 -19.91 8.66 -10.30
N MET A 60 -19.85 7.77 -9.30
CA MET A 60 -20.87 6.75 -9.05
C MET A 60 -21.95 7.18 -8.07
N SER A 61 -21.89 8.38 -7.50
CA SER A 61 -22.85 8.82 -6.47
C SER A 61 -24.29 8.97 -6.97
N GLY A 62 -24.51 8.93 -8.30
CA GLY A 62 -25.83 8.90 -8.93
C GLY A 62 -26.26 7.51 -9.43
N GLU A 63 -25.42 6.48 -9.30
CA GLU A 63 -25.73 5.10 -9.71
C GLU A 63 -26.19 4.22 -8.53
N GLU A 64 -26.43 2.93 -8.79
CA GLU A 64 -26.81 1.97 -7.74
C GLU A 64 -25.74 1.89 -6.62
N THR A 65 -26.20 2.02 -5.37
CA THR A 65 -25.36 1.97 -4.16
C THR A 65 -24.54 0.69 -4.05
N VAL A 66 -24.94 -0.41 -4.71
CA VAL A 66 -24.24 -1.70 -4.75
C VAL A 66 -22.76 -1.53 -5.14
N TRP A 67 -22.45 -0.69 -6.12
CA TRP A 67 -21.07 -0.51 -6.57
C TRP A 67 -20.17 0.15 -5.53
N ILE A 68 -20.72 1.10 -4.78
CA ILE A 68 -20.01 1.76 -3.68
C ILE A 68 -19.69 0.73 -2.59
N PHE A 69 -20.63 -0.15 -2.27
CA PHE A 69 -20.41 -1.24 -1.31
C PHE A 69 -19.34 -2.23 -1.77
N LEU A 70 -19.34 -2.63 -3.06
CA LEU A 70 -18.32 -3.54 -3.60
C LEU A 70 -16.92 -2.91 -3.55
N LEU A 71 -16.80 -1.63 -3.91
CA LEU A 71 -15.54 -0.88 -3.77
C LEU A 71 -15.08 -0.82 -2.31
N LEU A 72 -15.99 -0.55 -1.36
CA LEU A 72 -15.65 -0.53 0.05
C LEU A 72 -15.22 -1.91 0.56
N ALA A 73 -15.91 -2.97 0.17
CA ALA A 73 -15.58 -4.35 0.50
C ALA A 73 -14.18 -4.75 -0.03
N SER A 74 -13.83 -4.33 -1.25
CA SER A 74 -12.48 -4.56 -1.80
C SER A 74 -11.38 -3.91 -0.93
N SER A 75 -11.66 -2.72 -0.40
CA SER A 75 -10.77 -1.99 0.51
C SER A 75 -10.58 -2.73 1.83
N ALA A 76 -11.69 -3.23 2.39
CA ALA A 76 -11.68 -4.02 3.62
C ALA A 76 -10.84 -5.29 3.45
N GLY A 77 -10.97 -6.00 2.31
CA GLY A 77 -10.14 -7.17 2.00
C GLY A 77 -8.64 -6.88 2.02
N ILE A 78 -8.23 -5.75 1.43
CA ILE A 78 -6.81 -5.31 1.43
C ILE A 78 -6.33 -5.02 2.86
N ILE A 79 -7.14 -4.30 3.65
CA ILE A 79 -6.79 -3.96 5.05
C ILE A 79 -6.67 -5.23 5.89
N ILE A 80 -7.61 -6.17 5.76
CA ILE A 80 -7.57 -7.45 6.49
C ILE A 80 -6.30 -8.22 6.14
N GLY A 81 -5.95 -8.32 4.86
CA GLY A 81 -4.71 -8.98 4.42
C GLY A 81 -3.46 -8.30 4.98
N LEU A 82 -3.43 -6.96 4.95
CA LEU A 82 -2.33 -6.17 5.50
C LEU A 82 -2.18 -6.39 7.01
N LEU A 83 -3.28 -6.31 7.76
CA LEU A 83 -3.27 -6.52 9.21
C LEU A 83 -2.81 -7.92 9.57
N ARG A 84 -3.30 -8.95 8.87
CA ARG A 84 -2.83 -10.33 9.05
C ARG A 84 -1.33 -10.48 8.81
N GLY A 85 -0.82 -9.91 7.72
CA GLY A 85 0.61 -9.97 7.40
C GLY A 85 1.49 -9.24 8.41
N VAL A 86 1.10 -8.02 8.79
CA VAL A 86 1.85 -7.24 9.78
C VAL A 86 1.79 -7.91 11.16
N SER A 87 0.65 -8.48 11.53
CA SER A 87 0.49 -9.21 12.81
C SER A 87 1.40 -10.44 12.85
N ALA A 88 1.46 -11.21 11.76
CA ALA A 88 2.39 -12.33 11.63
C ALA A 88 3.85 -11.87 11.76
N MET A 89 4.21 -10.73 11.17
CA MET A 89 5.56 -10.16 11.27
C MET A 89 5.93 -9.65 12.67
N LEU A 90 4.95 -9.22 13.46
CA LEU A 90 5.12 -8.73 14.83
C LEU A 90 5.23 -9.87 15.87
N GLY A 91 4.90 -11.11 15.48
CA GLY A 91 4.95 -12.30 16.33
C GLY A 91 6.31 -12.55 17.02
N SER A 92 6.25 -13.29 18.12
CA SER A 92 7.20 -13.18 19.25
C SER A 92 8.56 -13.88 19.11
N GLU A 93 8.93 -14.46 17.98
CA GLU A 93 10.24 -15.11 17.88
C GLU A 93 11.32 -14.14 17.34
N PRO A 94 12.31 -13.73 18.16
CA PRO A 94 13.41 -12.90 17.69
C PRO A 94 14.29 -13.71 16.74
N ARG A 95 14.05 -13.54 15.43
CA ARG A 95 14.92 -14.07 14.37
C ARG A 95 16.34 -13.54 14.53
N LYS A 96 17.31 -14.44 14.62
CA LYS A 96 18.76 -14.14 14.68
C LYS A 96 19.49 -14.40 13.36
N ASP A 97 18.88 -15.24 12.54
CA ASP A 97 19.24 -15.64 11.18
C ASP A 97 19.05 -14.53 10.13
N VAL A 98 18.15 -13.56 10.38
CA VAL A 98 17.91 -12.45 9.45
C VAL A 98 18.88 -11.29 9.71
N ALA A 99 19.73 -10.99 8.71
CA ALA A 99 20.62 -9.84 8.76
C ALA A 99 19.83 -8.52 8.84
N ARG A 100 20.43 -7.52 9.49
CA ARG A 100 19.81 -6.20 9.66
C ARG A 100 19.52 -5.54 8.31
N GLN A 101 18.54 -4.64 8.34
CA GLN A 101 18.07 -3.93 7.17
C GLN A 101 19.20 -3.18 6.43
N PRO A 102 19.39 -3.41 5.11
CA PRO A 102 20.40 -2.69 4.34
C PRO A 102 19.98 -1.23 4.12
N LEU A 103 20.95 -0.31 4.23
CA LEU A 103 20.72 1.14 4.12
C LEU A 103 20.05 1.53 2.81
N LEU A 104 20.51 0.98 1.68
CA LEU A 104 19.93 1.27 0.37
C LEU A 104 18.44 0.92 0.30
N ALA A 105 18.05 -0.22 0.87
CA ALA A 105 16.64 -0.62 0.94
C ALA A 105 15.81 0.33 1.80
N SER A 106 16.35 0.77 2.94
CA SER A 106 15.71 1.78 3.79
C SER A 106 15.46 3.08 3.03
N VAL A 107 16.48 3.60 2.36
CA VAL A 107 16.39 4.85 1.59
C VAL A 107 15.33 4.74 0.49
N LEU A 108 15.35 3.64 -0.28
CA LEU A 108 14.36 3.41 -1.34
C LEU A 108 12.93 3.33 -0.79
N VAL A 109 12.72 2.60 0.31
CA VAL A 109 11.39 2.45 0.91
C VAL A 109 10.88 3.79 1.46
N VAL A 110 11.74 4.56 2.13
CA VAL A 110 11.38 5.89 2.65
C VAL A 110 11.05 6.85 1.51
N LEU A 111 11.88 6.88 0.46
CA LEU A 111 11.64 7.71 -0.72
C LEU A 111 10.28 7.41 -1.34
N LEU A 112 9.97 6.12 -1.58
CA LEU A 112 8.68 5.71 -2.13
C LEU A 112 7.51 6.04 -1.20
N ALA A 113 7.67 5.89 0.12
CA ALA A 113 6.65 6.25 1.08
C ALA A 113 6.36 7.76 1.06
N VAL A 114 7.40 8.59 0.97
CA VAL A 114 7.26 10.05 0.83
C VAL A 114 6.50 10.40 -0.45
N VAL A 115 6.85 9.77 -1.58
CA VAL A 115 6.14 9.99 -2.85
C VAL A 115 4.65 9.62 -2.72
N VAL A 116 4.34 8.48 -2.09
CA VAL A 116 2.95 8.04 -1.88
C VAL A 116 2.15 9.04 -1.05
N ILE A 117 2.75 9.60 0.01
CA ILE A 117 2.07 10.59 0.86
C ILE A 117 1.95 11.93 0.12
N LEU A 118 3.01 12.38 -0.55
CA LEU A 118 3.03 13.64 -1.28
C LEU A 118 1.99 13.67 -2.39
N LEU A 119 1.85 12.58 -3.16
CA LEU A 119 0.79 12.46 -4.16
C LEU A 119 -0.61 12.35 -3.54
N GLY A 120 -0.73 11.78 -2.33
CA GLY A 120 -2.00 11.75 -1.60
C GLY A 120 -2.46 13.13 -1.13
N VAL A 121 -1.52 13.95 -0.64
CA VAL A 121 -1.78 15.31 -0.13
C VAL A 121 -1.92 16.32 -1.26
N PHE A 122 -1.12 16.19 -2.31
CA PHE A 122 -1.11 17.06 -3.48
C PHE A 122 -1.54 16.29 -4.75
N PRO A 123 -2.80 15.87 -4.84
CA PRO A 123 -3.27 15.06 -5.97
C PRO A 123 -3.30 15.83 -7.29
N GLN A 124 -3.25 17.17 -7.23
CA GLN A 124 -3.16 18.07 -8.38
C GLN A 124 -1.96 17.73 -9.29
N LEU A 125 -0.88 17.19 -8.72
CA LEU A 125 0.33 16.82 -9.46
C LEU A 125 0.09 15.74 -10.54
N PHE A 126 -0.92 14.88 -10.36
CA PHE A 126 -1.19 13.78 -11.29
C PHE A 126 -2.62 13.74 -11.81
N LEU A 127 -3.60 14.30 -11.10
CA LEU A 127 -4.99 14.30 -11.56
C LEU A 127 -5.23 15.20 -12.77
N GLU A 128 -4.48 16.30 -12.92
CA GLU A 128 -4.63 17.20 -14.07
C GLU A 128 -4.27 16.54 -15.42
N PRO A 129 -3.10 15.89 -15.56
CA PRO A 129 -2.79 15.14 -16.78
C PRO A 129 -3.82 14.04 -17.07
N VAL A 130 -4.25 13.32 -16.02
CA VAL A 130 -5.18 12.20 -16.13
C VAL A 130 -6.56 12.66 -16.58
N SER A 131 -7.08 13.78 -16.04
CA SER A 131 -8.40 14.30 -16.42
C SER A 131 -8.42 14.80 -17.87
N ARG A 132 -7.36 15.47 -18.31
CA ARG A 132 -7.21 15.89 -19.73
C ARG A 132 -7.19 14.69 -20.67
N ALA A 133 -6.45 13.64 -20.31
CA ALA A 133 -6.42 12.40 -21.10
C ALA A 133 -7.80 11.72 -21.12
N ALA A 134 -8.46 11.59 -19.98
CA ALA A 134 -9.79 10.98 -19.88
C ALA A 134 -10.85 11.71 -20.73
N GLN A 135 -10.82 13.04 -20.75
CA GLN A 135 -11.72 13.84 -21.60
C GLN A 135 -11.45 13.63 -23.09
N ALA A 136 -10.18 13.48 -23.51
CA ALA A 136 -9.85 13.20 -24.90
C ALA A 136 -10.40 11.85 -25.37
N PHE A 137 -10.42 10.83 -24.50
CA PHE A 137 -11.03 9.52 -24.80
C PHE A 137 -12.55 9.54 -24.77
N ALA A 138 -13.17 10.37 -23.94
CA ALA A 138 -14.63 10.48 -23.85
C ALA A 138 -15.28 11.14 -25.08
N LEU A 139 -14.49 11.70 -26.00
CA LEU A 139 -14.94 12.29 -27.26
C LEU A 139 -14.99 11.28 -28.43
N PHE A 140 -14.57 10.04 -28.21
CA PHE A 140 -14.68 8.91 -29.15
C PHE A 140 -15.75 7.92 -28.67
#